data_AF-A0A534AZC4-F1
#
_entry.id   AF-A0A534AZC4-F1
#
_cell.length_a   1.000
_cell.length_b   1.000
_cell.length_c   1.000
_cell.angle_alpha   90.00
_cell.angle_beta   90.00
_cell.angle_gamma   90.00
#
_symmetry.space_group_name_H-M   'P 1'
#
loop_
_entity.id
_entity.type
_entity.pdbx_description
1 polymer ?
#
loop_
_entity_poly.entity_id
_entity_poly.type
_entity_poly.pdbx_seq_one_letter_code
_entity_poly.pdbx_strand_id
1 'polypeptide(L)' 'MTRLKSMWGWAVQTARLMVGVPDYDNYVAHRKADHRAEPIMTYVEFFRERQNARYACEKGRFRGCC' A
#
# COMPACT_ATOMS: atom_id res chain seq x y z
N MET A 1 -28.75 3.27 7.98
CA MET A 1 -27.47 2.91 8.63
C MET A 1 -26.24 2.85 7.71
N THR A 2 -26.35 3.03 6.38
CA THR A 2 -25.23 2.78 5.45
C THR A 2 -24.26 3.95 5.27
N ARG A 3 -24.70 5.22 5.42
CA ARG A 3 -23.85 6.40 5.19
C ARG A 3 -22.73 6.62 6.21
N LEU A 4 -22.96 6.32 7.49
CA LEU A 4 -21.94 6.54 8.54
C LEU A 4 -20.71 5.64 8.35
N LYS A 5 -20.92 4.37 7.96
CA LYS A 5 -19.82 3.42 7.72
C LYS A 5 -18.94 3.86 6.54
N SER A 6 -19.56 4.41 5.50
CA SER A 6 -18.87 4.91 4.31
C SER A 6 -18.00 6.14 4.62
N MET A 7 -18.51 7.06 5.47
CA MET A 7 -17.74 8.24 5.90
C MET A 7 -16.52 7.87 6.74
N TRP A 8 -16.66 6.88 7.63
CA TRP A 8 -15.54 6.37 8.43
C TRP A 8 -14.47 5.72 7.56
N GLY A 9 -14.87 4.89 6.58
CA GLY A 9 -13.94 4.29 5.63
C GLY A 9 -13.13 5.33 4.85
N TRP A 10 -13.79 6.40 4.39
CA TRP A 10 -13.13 7.52 3.71
C TRP A 10 -12.16 8.28 4.63
N ALA A 11 -12.56 8.59 5.87
CA ALA A 11 -11.68 9.27 6.82
C ALA A 11 -10.42 8.45 7.13
N VAL A 12 -10.55 7.13 7.28
CA VAL A 12 -9.42 6.21 7.50
C VAL A 12 -8.50 6.16 6.27
N GLN A 13 -9.06 6.10 5.06
CA GLN A 13 -8.25 6.15 3.83
C GLN A 13 -7.47 7.47 3.72
N THR A 14 -8.11 8.62 3.95
CA THR A 14 -7.45 9.93 3.94
C THR A 14 -6.36 10.03 5.00
N ALA A 15 -6.61 9.55 6.22
CA ALA A 15 -5.60 9.55 7.28
C ALA A 15 -4.39 8.67 6.94
N ARG A 16 -4.61 7.47 6.37
CA ARG A 16 -3.53 6.58 5.92
C ARG A 16 -2.66 7.22 4.83
N LEU A 17 -3.30 7.93 3.88
CA LEU A 17 -2.61 8.68 2.84
C LEU A 17 -1.77 9.82 3.43
N MET A 18 -2.30 10.58 4.40
CA MET A 18 -1.56 11.68 5.04
C MET A 18 -0.33 11.20 5.83
N VAL A 19 -0.43 10.06 6.52
CA VAL A 19 0.73 9.47 7.24
C VAL A 19 1.72 8.82 6.26
N GLY A 20 1.30 8.60 5.00
CA GLY A 20 2.10 7.91 4.00
C GLY A 20 2.30 6.44 4.36
N VAL A 21 1.30 5.81 5.00
CA VAL A 21 1.30 4.38 5.31
C VAL A 21 0.68 3.64 4.14
N PRO A 22 1.46 2.82 3.41
CA PRO A 22 0.92 2.02 2.33
C PRO A 22 -0.05 0.97 2.88
N ASP A 23 -1.26 0.93 2.33
CA ASP A 23 -2.28 -0.04 2.72
C ASP A 23 -2.09 -1.36 1.95
N TYR A 24 -1.98 -2.47 2.67
CA TYR A 24 -1.73 -3.79 2.07
C TYR A 24 -2.90 -4.27 1.21
N ASP A 25 -4.14 -4.01 1.62
CA ASP A 25 -5.31 -4.44 0.85
C ASP A 25 -5.40 -3.67 -0.47
N ASN A 26 -5.04 -2.38 -0.45
CA ASN A 26 -4.94 -1.58 -1.67
C ASN A 26 -3.81 -2.07 -2.59
N TYR A 27 -2.66 -2.46 -2.04
CA TYR A 27 -1.58 -3.10 -2.81
C TYR A 27 -2.05 -4.39 -3.48
N VAL A 28 -2.73 -5.28 -2.74
CA VAL A 28 -3.27 -6.53 -3.27
C VAL A 28 -4.30 -6.25 -4.37
N ALA A 29 -5.18 -5.28 -4.17
CA ALA A 29 -6.19 -4.89 -5.16
C ALA A 29 -5.54 -4.38 -6.45
N HIS A 30 -4.56 -3.48 -6.35
CA HIS A 30 -3.79 -2.98 -7.48
C HIS A 30 -3.03 -4.10 -8.20
N ARG A 31 -2.35 -4.99 -7.47
CA ARG A 31 -1.64 -6.14 -8.07
C ARG A 31 -2.58 -7.10 -8.78
N LYS A 32 -3.76 -7.36 -8.22
CA LYS A 32 -4.79 -8.19 -8.87
C LYS A 32 -5.42 -7.50 -10.09
N ALA A 33 -5.46 -6.17 -10.13
CA ALA A 33 -5.96 -5.43 -11.28
C ALA A 33 -4.94 -5.41 -12.41
N ASP A 34 -3.71 -4.98 -12.11
CA ASP A 34 -2.72 -4.57 -13.12
C ASP A 34 -1.56 -5.57 -13.31
N HIS A 35 -1.31 -6.46 -12.34
CA HIS A 35 -0.17 -7.39 -12.33
C HIS A 35 -0.59 -8.84 -12.05
N ARG A 36 -1.61 -9.33 -12.76
CA ARG A 36 -2.22 -10.66 -12.53
C ARG A 36 -1.27 -11.85 -12.67
N ALA A 37 -0.18 -11.69 -13.42
CA ALA A 37 0.79 -12.75 -13.68
C ALA A 37 1.90 -12.85 -12.61
N GLU A 38 2.01 -11.86 -11.71
CA GLU A 38 3.08 -11.83 -10.73
C GLU A 38 2.60 -12.23 -9.33
N PRO A 39 3.46 -12.87 -8.53
CA PRO A 39 3.13 -13.19 -7.15
C PRO A 39 2.88 -11.91 -6.33
N ILE A 40 1.90 -12.00 -5.44
CA ILE A 40 1.57 -10.95 -4.47
C ILE A 40 2.42 -11.21 -3.23
N MET A 41 3.16 -10.20 -2.79
CA MET A 41 3.97 -10.30 -1.56
C MET A 41 3.09 -10.53 -0.34
N THR A 42 3.62 -11.25 0.65
CA THR A 42 3.00 -11.34 1.97
C THR A 42 3.03 -9.98 2.68
N TYR A 43 2.18 -9.80 3.69
CA TYR A 43 2.15 -8.56 4.49
C TYR A 43 3.52 -8.19 5.06
N VAL A 44 4.26 -9.18 5.57
CA VAL A 44 5.58 -8.96 6.18
C VAL A 44 6.61 -8.53 5.13
N GLU A 45 6.60 -9.16 3.95
CA GLU A 45 7.48 -8.79 2.84
C GLU A 45 7.17 -7.38 2.34
N PHE A 46 5.89 -7.04 2.17
CA PHE A 46 5.46 -5.70 1.82
C PHE A 46 5.95 -4.68 2.85
N PHE A 47 5.73 -4.92 4.15
CA PHE A 47 6.15 -3.98 5.20
C PHE A 47 7.68 -3.80 5.25
N ARG A 48 8.45 -4.87 5.04
CA ARG A 48 9.92 -4.79 4.95
C ARG A 48 10.37 -4.04 3.70
N GLU A 49 9.74 -4.29 2.55
CA GLU A 49 10.02 -3.56 1.31
C GLU A 49 9.79 -2.06 1.49
N ARG A 50 8.70 -1.65 2.16
CA ARG A 50 8.41 -0.23 2.45
C ARG A 50 9.41 0.41 3.40
N GLN A 51 9.82 -0.31 4.44
CA GLN A 51 10.87 0.18 5.33
C GLN A 51 12.20 0.32 4.60
N ASN A 52 12.57 -0.67 3.77
CA ASN A 52 13.78 -0.60 2.98
C ASN A 52 13.71 0.56 1.97
N ALA A 53 12.62 0.74 1.24
CA ALA A 53 12.47 1.86 0.31
C ALA A 53 12.58 3.24 0.98
N ARG A 54 12.17 3.36 2.26
CA ARG A 54 12.20 4.62 3.02
C ARG A 54 13.49 4.86 3.78
N TYR A 55 14.10 3.81 4.34
CA TYR A 55 15.23 3.91 5.27
C TYR A 55 16.51 3.27 4.77
N ALA A 56 16.44 2.28 3.86
CA ALA A 56 17.64 1.79 3.19
C ALA A 56 17.99 2.78 2.08
N CYS A 57 19.12 3.47 2.25
CA CYS A 57 19.75 4.28 1.20
C CYS A 57 20.43 3.35 0.18
N GLU A 58 19.69 2.39 -0.38
CA GLU A 58 20.20 1.56 -1.46
C GLU A 58 20.19 2.42 -2.74
N LYS A 59 21.39 2.70 -3.26
CA LYS A 59 21.62 3.58 -4.41
C LYS A 59 20.71 3.20 -5.59
N GLY A 60 19.74 4.06 -5.90
CA GLY A 60 19.16 4.16 -7.24
C GLY A 60 17.85 3.43 -7.53
N ARG A 61 17.11 2.89 -6.53
CA ARG A 61 15.79 2.29 -6.78
C ARG A 61 14.65 3.21 -6.34
N PHE A 62 14.40 4.26 -7.13
CA PHE A 62 13.06 4.86 -7.18
C PHE A 62 12.18 3.98 -8.08
N ARG A 63 11.79 2.80 -7.57
CA ARG A 63 10.87 1.92 -8.32
C ARG A 63 9.44 2.37 -8.06
N GLY A 64 8.94 3.23 -8.94
CA GLY A 64 7.52 3.48 -9.06
C GLY A 64 6.81 2.28 -9.66
N CYS A 65 5.79 1.79 -8.94
CA CYS A 65 4.46 1.31 -9.36
C CYS A 65 3.70 0.77 -8.14
N CYS A 66 4.41 0.47 -7.04
CA CYS A 66 3.86 0.23 -5.72
C CYS A 66 4.47 1.20 -4.75
#